data_AF-A0A3C0ZEI1-F1
#
_entry.id   AF-A0A3C0ZEI1-F1
#
_cell.length_a   1.000
_cell.length_b   1.000
_cell.length_c   1.000
_cell.angle_alpha   90.00
_cell.angle_beta   90.00
_cell.angle_gamma   90.00
#
_symmetry.space_group_name_H-M   'P 1'
#
loop_
_entity.id
_entity.type
_entity.pdbx_description
1 polymer ?
#
loop_
_entity_poly.entity_id
_entity_poly.type
_entity_poly.pdbx_seq_one_letter_code
_entity_poly.pdbx_strand_id
1 'polypeptide(L)'
;MTEIKSLADRLRNELRSSETENKTQEAKNKESSPAPGKKQKKLSSDELKADLFFDAILSFQLETTEKSLIRVDKKTMNLLKRIKLTKGVDMNRFIVYCVHQYIDQHPWLANYINETLKNTAL
;
A
#
# COMPACT_ATOMS: atom_id res chain seq x y z
N MET A 1 -21.22 20.60 44.83
CA MET A 1 -20.49 20.68 43.56
C MET A 1 -20.20 19.25 43.12
N THR A 2 -20.73 18.82 41.97
CA THR A 2 -20.59 17.45 41.45
C THR A 2 -19.33 17.37 40.58
N GLU A 3 -18.30 16.68 41.06
CA GLU A 3 -17.05 16.46 40.32
C GLU A 3 -17.24 15.44 39.20
N ILE A 4 -17.33 15.92 37.96
CA ILE A 4 -17.31 15.07 36.77
C ILE A 4 -15.85 14.63 36.56
N LYS A 5 -15.49 13.47 37.12
CA LYS A 5 -14.16 12.87 36.91
C LYS A 5 -13.99 12.51 35.43
N SER A 6 -13.01 13.14 34.78
CA SER A 6 -12.69 12.96 33.36
C SER A 6 -12.28 11.53 33.04
N LEU A 7 -12.60 11.06 31.83
CA LEU A 7 -12.26 9.72 31.33
C LEU A 7 -10.73 9.47 31.37
N ALA A 8 -9.94 10.53 31.22
CA ALA A 8 -8.49 10.49 31.34
C ALA A 8 -8.00 10.18 32.76
N ASP A 9 -8.71 10.63 33.80
CA ASP A 9 -8.35 10.34 35.19
C ASP A 9 -8.62 8.88 35.55
N ARG A 10 -9.64 8.26 34.96
CA ARG A 10 -9.90 6.82 35.13
C ARG A 10 -8.76 5.97 34.56
N LEU A 11 -8.27 6.31 33.36
CA LEU A 11 -7.14 5.64 32.72
C LEU A 11 -5.85 5.73 33.54
N ARG A 12 -5.55 6.90 34.10
CA ARG A 12 -4.37 7.08 34.98
C ARG A 12 -4.50 6.27 36.26
N ASN A 13 -5.69 6.20 36.85
CA ASN A 13 -5.89 5.42 38.07
C ASN A 13 -5.80 3.91 37.82
N GLU A 14 -6.33 3.39 36.70
CA GLU A 14 -6.16 1.96 36.37
C GLU A 14 -4.71 1.57 36.10
N LEU A 15 -3.95 2.42 35.39
CA LEU A 15 -2.52 2.19 35.17
C LEU A 15 -1.75 2.21 36.50
N ARG A 16 -2.09 3.13 37.40
CA ARG A 16 -1.42 3.24 38.70
C ARG A 16 -1.78 2.11 39.66
N SER A 17 -3.01 1.59 39.61
CA SER A 17 -3.43 0.45 40.42
C SER A 17 -2.80 -0.87 39.94
N SER A 18 -2.67 -1.06 38.62
CA SER A 18 -2.09 -2.27 38.04
C SER A 18 -0.57 -2.41 38.27
N GLU A 19 0.14 -1.33 38.59
CA GLU A 19 1.58 -1.37 38.90
C GLU A 19 1.90 -1.81 40.35
N THR A 20 0.90 -1.80 41.25
CA THR A 20 1.11 -2.11 42.68
C THR A 20 0.81 -3.56 43.08
N GLU A 21 0.20 -4.37 42.23
CA GLU A 21 -0.15 -5.77 42.57
C GLU A 21 0.82 -6.83 42.03
N ASN A 22 1.82 -6.44 41.22
CA ASN A 22 2.76 -7.39 40.59
C ASN A 22 4.22 -7.17 40.97
N LYS A 23 4.49 -6.98 42.27
CA LYS A 23 5.82 -7.17 42.84
C LYS A 23 5.70 -7.82 44.21
N THR A 24 5.86 -9.14 44.26
CA THR A 24 6.80 -9.87 45.15
C THR A 24 6.49 -11.36 45.05
N GLN A 25 7.26 -12.10 44.25
CA GLN A 25 7.80 -13.40 44.65
C GLN A 25 8.84 -13.90 43.64
N GLU A 26 10.07 -13.95 44.17
CA GLU A 26 11.15 -14.90 43.90
C GLU A 26 12.10 -14.75 42.70
N ALA A 27 13.36 -14.67 43.10
CA ALA A 27 14.56 -14.56 42.30
C ALA A 27 15.23 -15.93 42.13
N LYS A 28 16.08 -16.01 41.09
CA LYS A 28 17.11 -17.04 40.79
C LYS A 28 16.59 -18.41 40.31
N ASN A 29 16.74 -18.68 39.01
CA ASN A 29 17.81 -19.58 38.56
C ASN A 29 18.10 -19.45 37.06
N LYS A 30 19.33 -19.77 36.68
CA LYS A 30 19.84 -19.91 35.31
C LYS A 30 19.01 -20.95 34.53
N GLU A 31 18.67 -20.66 33.28
CA GLU A 31 19.10 -21.48 32.14
C GLU A 31 18.66 -20.84 30.81
N SER A 32 19.63 -20.82 29.90
CA SER A 32 19.53 -20.43 28.51
C SER A 32 18.55 -21.33 27.74
N SER A 33 17.41 -20.75 27.35
CA SER A 33 16.52 -21.31 26.35
C SER A 33 16.64 -20.48 25.07
N PRO A 34 16.95 -21.09 23.91
CA PRO A 34 17.08 -20.35 22.66
C PRO A 34 15.72 -19.74 22.29
N ALA A 35 15.75 -18.44 21.98
CA ALA A 35 14.60 -17.71 21.47
C ALA A 35 13.96 -18.49 20.31
N PRO A 36 12.62 -18.60 20.24
CA PRO A 36 11.97 -19.25 19.11
C PRO A 36 12.33 -18.45 17.86
N GLY A 37 13.10 -19.07 16.98
CA GLY A 37 13.49 -18.49 15.71
C GLY A 37 12.24 -17.94 15.03
N LYS A 38 12.30 -16.65 14.67
CA LYS A 38 11.30 -16.01 13.81
C LYS A 38 11.19 -16.88 12.56
N LYS A 39 10.15 -17.71 12.48
CA LYS A 39 9.79 -18.42 11.26
C LYS A 39 9.56 -17.33 10.22
N GLN A 40 10.53 -17.13 9.34
CA GLN A 40 10.35 -16.31 8.15
C GLN A 40 9.18 -16.94 7.40
N LYS A 41 8.02 -16.26 7.41
CA LYS A 41 6.89 -16.64 6.57
C LYS A 41 7.43 -16.63 5.15
N LYS A 42 7.52 -17.81 4.52
CA LYS A 42 7.77 -17.90 3.10
C LYS A 42 6.62 -17.16 2.41
N LEU A 43 6.95 -16.07 1.72
CA LEU A 43 6.00 -15.34 0.89
C LEU A 43 5.41 -16.31 -0.12
N SER A 44 4.10 -16.26 -0.29
CA SER A 44 3.40 -17.01 -1.32
C SER A 44 3.82 -16.54 -2.72
N SER A 45 3.66 -17.41 -3.72
CA SER A 45 3.99 -17.08 -5.12
C SER A 45 3.27 -15.82 -5.61
N ASP A 46 2.04 -15.59 -5.13
CA ASP A 46 1.24 -14.44 -5.51
C ASP A 46 1.67 -13.14 -4.80
N GLU A 47 2.16 -13.22 -3.56
CA GLU A 47 2.75 -12.07 -2.87
C GLU A 47 4.02 -11.59 -3.60
N LEU A 48 4.88 -12.52 -4.03
CA LEU A 48 6.08 -12.18 -4.80
C LEU A 48 5.74 -11.51 -6.14
N LYS A 49 4.74 -12.02 -6.87
CA LYS A 49 4.27 -11.40 -8.11
C LYS A 49 3.70 -10.00 -7.86
N ALA A 50 2.92 -9.84 -6.79
CA ALA A 50 2.35 -8.54 -6.43
C ALA A 50 3.44 -7.52 -6.10
N ASP A 51 4.47 -7.92 -5.35
CA ASP A 51 5.56 -7.01 -4.99
C ASP A 51 6.37 -6.61 -6.24
N LEU A 52 6.73 -7.56 -7.11
CA LEU A 52 7.38 -7.24 -8.39
C LEU A 52 6.54 -6.28 -9.26
N PHE A 53 5.22 -6.49 -9.29
CA PHE A 53 4.30 -5.64 -10.04
C PHE A 53 4.27 -4.20 -9.49
N PHE A 54 4.16 -4.03 -8.17
CA PHE A 54 4.14 -2.71 -7.57
C PHE A 54 5.51 -2.02 -7.63
N ASP A 55 6.61 -2.75 -7.50
CA ASP A 55 7.95 -2.23 -7.68
C ASP A 55 8.17 -1.70 -9.10
N ALA A 56 7.70 -2.42 -10.12
CA ALA A 56 7.76 -1.94 -11.50
C ALA A 56 7.02 -0.59 -11.66
N ILE A 57 5.82 -0.46 -11.09
CA ILE A 57 5.08 0.81 -11.12
C ILE A 57 5.82 1.90 -10.35
N LEU A 58 6.42 1.57 -9.20
CA LEU A 58 7.17 2.51 -8.37
C LEU A 58 8.53 2.91 -8.96
N SER A 59 9.06 2.15 -9.90
CA SER A 59 10.24 2.51 -10.71
C SER A 59 9.90 3.31 -11.97
N PHE A 60 8.66 3.24 -12.46
CA PHE A 60 8.24 3.90 -13.71
C PHE A 60 8.28 5.42 -13.60
N GLN A 61 9.13 6.07 -14.39
CA GLN A 61 9.22 7.53 -14.40
C GLN A 61 8.03 8.13 -15.16
N LEU A 62 7.29 9.01 -14.49
CA LEU A 62 6.11 9.67 -15.02
C LEU A 62 6.48 11.09 -15.47
N GLU A 63 6.22 11.41 -16.74
CA GLU A 63 6.29 12.78 -17.22
C GLU A 63 4.90 13.43 -17.13
N THR A 64 4.75 14.46 -16.28
CA THR A 64 3.45 15.09 -15.96
C THR A 64 3.23 16.40 -16.72
N THR A 65 3.65 16.44 -17.98
CA THR A 65 3.58 17.64 -18.83
C THR A 65 2.17 17.92 -19.32
N GLU A 66 1.43 16.88 -19.69
CA GLU A 66 0.08 16.98 -20.25
C GLU A 66 -0.99 16.59 -19.23
N LYS A 67 -2.13 17.30 -19.27
CA LYS A 67 -3.28 17.01 -18.41
C LYS A 67 -4.41 16.41 -19.23
N SER A 68 -4.89 15.25 -18.80
CA SER A 68 -6.07 14.60 -19.38
C SER A 68 -7.09 14.28 -18.29
N LEU A 69 -8.37 14.56 -18.58
CA LEU A 69 -9.47 14.21 -17.69
C LEU A 69 -10.03 12.83 -18.10
N ILE A 70 -9.83 11.83 -17.25
CA ILE A 70 -10.31 10.47 -17.51
C ILE A 70 -11.51 10.17 -16.60
N ARG A 71 -12.62 9.75 -17.21
CA ARG A 71 -13.77 9.21 -16.49
C ARG A 71 -13.59 7.71 -16.29
N VAL A 72 -13.74 7.25 -15.06
CA VAL A 72 -13.65 5.83 -14.67
C VAL A 72 -14.87 5.45 -13.85
N ASP A 73 -15.28 4.20 -13.94
CA ASP A 73 -16.42 3.68 -13.19
C ASP A 73 -16.13 3.61 -11.68
N LYS A 74 -17.20 3.50 -10.89
CA LYS A 74 -17.11 3.51 -9.42
C LYS A 74 -16.28 2.34 -8.87
N LYS A 75 -16.33 1.16 -9.50
CA LYS A 75 -15.59 -0.01 -9.01
C LYS A 75 -14.10 0.19 -9.21
N THR A 76 -13.70 0.62 -10.40
CA THR A 76 -12.31 0.94 -10.74
C THR A 76 -11.77 2.06 -9.86
N MET A 77 -12.53 3.15 -9.67
CA MET A 77 -12.13 4.25 -8.79
C MET A 77 -11.90 3.79 -7.34
N ASN A 78 -12.77 2.92 -6.81
CA ASN A 78 -12.60 2.38 -5.46
C ASN A 78 -11.34 1.50 -5.34
N LEU A 79 -11.02 0.72 -6.38
CA LEU A 79 -9.80 -0.09 -6.40
C LEU A 79 -8.54 0.79 -6.45
N LEU A 80 -8.51 1.79 -7.32
CA LEU A 80 -7.41 2.76 -7.42
C LEU A 80 -7.14 3.47 -6.09
N LYS A 81 -8.21 3.89 -5.39
CA LYS A 81 -8.09 4.50 -4.05
C LYS A 81 -7.46 3.54 -3.05
N ARG A 82 -7.86 2.26 -3.05
CA ARG A 82 -7.29 1.25 -2.15
C ARG A 82 -5.82 1.00 -2.47
N ILE A 83 -5.45 0.86 -3.74
CA ILE A 83 -4.06 0.71 -4.18
C ILE A 83 -3.20 1.87 -3.69
N LYS A 84 -3.70 3.11 -3.85
CA LYS A 84 -3.01 4.30 -3.33
C LYS A 84 -2.80 4.25 -1.83
N LEU A 85 -3.81 3.85 -1.06
CA LEU A 85 -3.74 3.76 0.39
C LEU A 85 -2.82 2.64 0.89
N THR A 86 -2.80 1.48 0.24
CA THR A 86 -2.09 0.30 0.73
C THR A 86 -0.65 0.18 0.23
N LYS A 87 -0.37 0.63 -1.00
CA LYS A 87 0.94 0.50 -1.65
C LYS A 87 1.63 1.85 -1.91
N GLY A 88 0.97 2.97 -1.58
CA GLY A 88 1.54 4.31 -1.77
C GLY A 88 1.69 4.73 -3.23
N VAL A 89 1.09 4.00 -4.16
CA VAL A 89 1.16 4.28 -5.60
C VAL A 89 0.12 5.34 -5.95
N ASP A 90 0.55 6.46 -6.55
CA ASP A 90 -0.39 7.47 -7.01
C ASP A 90 -1.31 6.94 -8.13
N MET A 91 -2.57 7.38 -8.11
CA MET A 91 -3.58 6.92 -9.07
C MET A 91 -3.22 7.28 -10.51
N ASN A 92 -2.68 8.48 -10.76
CA ASN A 92 -2.28 8.89 -12.10
C ASN A 92 -1.10 8.05 -12.60
N ARG A 93 -0.12 7.81 -11.71
CA ARG A 93 1.03 6.96 -12.02
C ARG A 93 0.60 5.55 -12.42
N PHE A 94 -0.33 4.96 -11.67
CA PHE A 94 -0.89 3.64 -11.99
C PHE A 94 -1.55 3.64 -13.37
N ILE A 95 -2.41 4.62 -13.65
CA ILE A 95 -3.15 4.70 -14.92
C ILE A 95 -2.17 4.84 -16.09
N VAL A 96 -1.21 5.75 -16.01
CA VAL A 96 -0.26 5.98 -17.10
C VAL A 96 0.65 4.78 -17.32
N TYR A 97 1.12 4.13 -16.24
CA TYR A 97 1.88 2.89 -16.35
C TYR A 97 1.10 1.79 -17.08
N CYS A 98 -0.18 1.59 -16.73
CA CYS A 98 -1.03 0.60 -17.39
C CYS A 98 -1.24 0.90 -18.88
N VAL A 99 -1.45 2.16 -19.22
CA VAL A 99 -1.61 2.58 -20.63
C VAL A 99 -0.31 2.35 -21.41
N HIS A 100 0.85 2.73 -20.86
CA HIS A 100 2.15 2.46 -21.47
C HIS A 100 2.37 0.96 -21.71
N GLN A 101 2.21 0.16 -20.66
CA GLN A 101 2.37 -1.30 -20.79
C GLN A 101 1.43 -1.91 -21.82
N TYR A 102 0.20 -1.41 -21.92
CA TYR A 102 -0.75 -1.91 -22.89
C TYR A 102 -0.37 -1.53 -24.33
N ILE A 103 0.11 -0.30 -24.55
CA ILE A 103 0.57 0.16 -25.87
C ILE A 103 1.84 -0.60 -26.28
N ASP A 104 2.79 -0.78 -25.37
CA ASP A 104 4.06 -1.50 -25.63
C ASP A 104 3.83 -2.96 -26.02
N GLN A 105 2.76 -3.59 -25.49
CA GLN A 105 2.33 -4.94 -25.90
C GLN A 105 1.73 -4.99 -27.31
N HIS A 106 1.32 -3.85 -27.88
CA HIS A 106 0.64 -3.75 -29.16
C HIS A 106 1.29 -2.71 -30.09
N PRO A 107 2.55 -2.91 -30.51
CA PRO A 107 3.29 -1.91 -31.30
C PRO A 107 2.65 -1.63 -32.67
N TRP A 108 1.82 -2.54 -33.18
CA TRP A 108 1.06 -2.35 -34.42
C TRP A 108 0.06 -1.19 -34.34
N LEU A 109 -0.42 -0.84 -33.15
CA LEU A 109 -1.42 0.21 -32.96
C LEU A 109 -0.89 1.58 -33.40
N ALA A 110 0.36 1.90 -33.04
CA ALA A 110 0.99 3.16 -33.42
C ALA A 110 1.15 3.26 -34.95
N ASN A 111 1.58 2.17 -35.60
CA ASN A 111 1.73 2.13 -37.05
C ASN A 111 0.40 2.32 -37.77
N TYR A 112 -0.65 1.62 -37.32
CA TYR A 112 -1.99 1.74 -37.89
C TYR A 112 -2.57 3.16 -37.74
N ILE A 113 -2.41 3.80 -36.58
CA ILE A 113 -2.86 5.19 -36.36
C ILE A 113 -2.09 6.14 -37.28
N ASN A 114 -0.78 5.97 -37.44
CA ASN A 114 0.03 6.83 -38.32
C ASN A 114 -0.36 6.67 -39.80
N GLU A 115 -0.66 5.46 -40.26
CA GLU A 115 -1.12 5.20 -41.63
C GLU A 115 -2.50 5.81 -41.89
N THR A 116 -3.44 5.65 -40.96
CA THR A 116 -4.79 6.23 -41.10
C THR A 116 -4.77 7.76 -41.10
N LEU A 117 -3.91 8.39 -40.30
CA LEU A 117 -3.74 9.85 -40.33
C LEU A 117 -3.20 10.36 -41.68
N LYS A 118 -2.23 9.66 -42.27
CA LYS A 118 -1.71 10.01 -43.61
C LYS A 118 -2.78 9.91 -44.70
N ASN A 119 -3.63 8.89 -44.61
CA ASN A 119 -4.70 8.66 -45.59
C ASN A 119 -5.91 9.59 -45.40
N THR A 120 -6.08 10.19 -44.22
CA THR A 120 -7.19 11.13 -43.92
C THR A 120 -6.84 12.58 -44.26
N ALA A 121 -5.55 12.89 -44.44
CA ALA A 121 -5.08 14.20 -44.89
C ALA A 121 -5.09 14.36 -46.43
N LEU A 122 -5.67 13.39 -47.16
CA LEU A 122 -5.94 13.39 -48.60
C LEU A 122 -7.44 13.65 -48.83
#